data_AF-A0A2V8LTH9-F1
#
_entry.id   AF-A0A2V8LTH9-F1
#
_cell.length_a   1.000
_cell.length_b   1.000
_cell.length_c   1.000
_cell.angle_alpha   90.00
_cell.angle_beta   90.00
_cell.angle_gamma   90.00
#
_symmetry.space_group_name_H-M   'P 1'
#
loop_
_entity.id
_entity.type
_entity.pdbx_description
1 polymer ?
#
loop_
_entity_poly.entity_id
_entity_poly.type
_entity_poly.pdbx_seq_one_letter_code
_entity_poly.pdbx_strand_id
1 'polypeptide(L)'
;MNRTLGRTSLWLLATVATAAIAFSAGQEASSYNHGEQVFNASCMECHDLRPIQMQALDPDGWTKIVKAMIEKGAKVKVDDVPSIVEYLVANHGPLPDGAGKPVLLNKCTSCHDLKRIKQHLASPEEWAETLNAMLNEGASLSDEEFVVLLTYLARNFRP
;
A
#
# COMPACT_ATOMS: atom_id res chain seq x y z
N MET A 1 -54.50 -26.98 -31.54
CA MET A 1 -53.09 -27.46 -31.46
C MET A 1 -52.14 -26.28 -31.60
N ASN A 2 -51.24 -26.17 -30.63
CA ASN A 2 -49.95 -25.46 -30.55
C ASN A 2 -49.81 -23.96 -30.90
N ARG A 3 -49.61 -23.17 -29.83
CA ARG A 3 -48.82 -21.94 -29.82
C ARG A 3 -47.34 -22.28 -29.64
N THR A 4 -46.48 -21.75 -30.51
CA THR A 4 -45.02 -21.74 -30.38
C THR A 4 -44.59 -20.62 -29.43
N LEU A 5 -43.90 -20.95 -28.33
CA LEU A 5 -43.30 -19.97 -27.43
C LEU A 5 -41.76 -20.17 -27.32
N GLY A 6 -41.03 -19.13 -27.74
CA GLY A 6 -39.85 -18.57 -27.07
C GLY A 6 -38.59 -19.43 -26.85
N ARG A 7 -37.69 -19.48 -27.83
CA ARG A 7 -36.27 -19.88 -27.64
C ARG A 7 -35.28 -18.70 -27.64
N THR A 8 -35.76 -17.45 -27.60
CA THR A 8 -34.91 -16.26 -27.77
C THR A 8 -34.40 -15.64 -26.47
N SER A 9 -34.85 -16.10 -25.29
CA SER A 9 -34.54 -15.44 -24.01
C SER A 9 -33.21 -15.86 -23.35
N LEU A 10 -32.46 -16.83 -23.89
CA LEU A 10 -31.28 -17.37 -23.20
C LEU A 10 -29.92 -16.76 -23.65
N TRP A 11 -29.88 -15.98 -24.72
CA TRP A 11 -28.62 -15.42 -25.24
C TRP A 11 -28.27 -14.02 -24.72
N LEU A 12 -29.19 -13.33 -24.04
CA LEU A 12 -28.97 -11.97 -23.52
C LEU A 12 -28.38 -11.93 -22.10
N LEU A 13 -28.36 -13.04 -21.36
CA LEU A 13 -27.83 -13.08 -19.99
C LEU A 13 -26.32 -13.33 -19.92
N ALA A 14 -25.71 -13.89 -20.98
CA ALA A 14 -24.29 -14.25 -20.97
C ALA A 14 -23.35 -13.10 -21.35
N THR A 15 -23.82 -12.05 -22.05
CA THR A 15 -22.99 -10.90 -22.48
C THR A 15 -22.88 -9.79 -21.44
N VAL A 16 -23.80 -9.71 -20.48
CA VAL A 16 -23.80 -8.64 -19.45
C VAL A 16 -22.72 -8.88 -18.39
N ALA A 17 -22.43 -10.14 -18.04
CA ALA A 17 -21.50 -10.47 -16.97
C ALA A 17 -20.03 -10.14 -17.29
N THR A 18 -19.61 -10.23 -18.56
CA THR A 18 -18.22 -9.93 -18.97
C THR A 18 -17.91 -8.44 -19.05
N ALA A 19 -18.90 -7.58 -19.34
CA ALA A 19 -18.71 -6.14 -19.42
C ALA A 19 -18.47 -5.47 -18.04
N ALA A 20 -19.06 -6.00 -16.97
CA ALA A 20 -18.96 -5.41 -15.63
C ALA A 20 -17.54 -5.49 -15.03
N ILE A 21 -16.80 -6.58 -15.29
CA ILE A 21 -15.44 -6.78 -14.76
C ILE A 21 -14.44 -5.80 -15.42
N ALA A 22 -14.55 -5.59 -16.73
CA ALA A 22 -13.68 -4.67 -17.47
C ALA A 22 -13.93 -3.19 -17.08
N PHE A 23 -15.16 -2.83 -16.73
CA PHE A 23 -15.51 -1.47 -16.28
C PHE A 23 -14.94 -1.15 -14.88
N SER A 24 -14.98 -2.10 -13.94
CA SER A 24 -14.45 -1.91 -12.58
C SER A 24 -12.94 -1.66 -12.58
N ALA A 25 -12.18 -2.48 -13.29
CA ALA A 25 -10.73 -2.31 -13.39
C ALA A 25 -10.34 -0.97 -14.06
N GLY A 26 -11.12 -0.50 -15.04
CA GLY A 26 -10.92 0.81 -15.66
C GLY A 26 -11.20 1.98 -14.69
N GLN A 27 -12.22 1.86 -13.85
CA GLN A 27 -12.56 2.86 -12.84
C GLN A 27 -11.49 2.95 -11.74
N GLU A 28 -10.99 1.81 -11.25
CA GLU A 28 -9.90 1.74 -10.26
C GLU A 28 -8.61 2.37 -10.81
N ALA A 29 -8.19 1.98 -12.01
CA ALA A 29 -7.02 2.58 -12.65
C ALA A 29 -7.17 4.10 -12.85
N SER A 30 -8.37 4.58 -13.19
CA SER A 30 -8.64 6.01 -13.32
C SER A 30 -8.57 6.75 -11.99
N SER A 31 -9.09 6.17 -10.90
CA SER A 31 -9.07 6.75 -9.55
C SER A 31 -7.65 6.77 -8.98
N TYR A 32 -6.91 5.67 -9.13
CA TYR A 32 -5.50 5.60 -8.77
C TYR A 32 -4.67 6.69 -9.48
N ASN A 33 -4.80 6.80 -10.80
CA ASN A 33 -4.06 7.79 -11.60
C ASN A 33 -4.43 9.22 -11.21
N HIS A 34 -5.70 9.48 -10.90
CA HIS A 34 -6.15 10.77 -10.37
C HIS A 34 -5.52 11.06 -9.00
N GLY A 35 -5.51 10.08 -8.10
CA GLY A 35 -4.86 10.16 -6.79
C GLY A 35 -3.36 10.49 -6.90
N GLU A 36 -2.66 9.84 -7.82
CA GLU A 36 -1.25 10.12 -8.12
C GLU A 36 -1.03 11.57 -8.58
N GLN A 37 -1.88 12.09 -9.46
CA GLN A 37 -1.79 13.47 -9.95
C GLN A 37 -1.95 14.48 -8.81
N VAL A 38 -2.96 14.28 -7.95
CA VAL A 38 -3.18 15.19 -6.81
C VAL A 38 -2.05 15.08 -5.79
N PHE A 39 -1.55 13.87 -5.52
CA PHE A 39 -0.39 13.66 -4.66
C PHE A 39 0.84 14.43 -5.16
N ASN A 40 1.17 14.29 -6.45
CA ASN A 40 2.31 14.95 -7.07
C ASN A 40 2.16 16.49 -7.11
N ALA A 41 0.93 16.99 -7.23
CA ALA A 41 0.65 18.41 -7.25
C ALA A 41 0.69 19.06 -5.85
N SER A 42 0.24 18.36 -4.80
CA SER A 42 -0.04 19.00 -3.50
C SER A 42 0.86 18.56 -2.34
N CYS A 43 1.37 17.32 -2.33
CA CYS A 43 2.03 16.77 -1.13
C CYS A 43 3.49 17.18 -0.95
N MET A 44 4.12 17.74 -1.98
CA MET A 44 5.51 18.23 -1.93
C MET A 44 5.59 19.77 -1.84
N GLU A 45 4.46 20.46 -1.75
CA GLU A 45 4.44 21.93 -1.70
C GLU A 45 4.96 22.51 -0.38
N CYS A 46 4.86 21.77 0.74
CA CYS A 46 5.16 22.29 2.08
C CYS A 46 6.23 21.51 2.86
N HIS A 47 6.37 20.21 2.65
CA HIS A 47 7.34 19.35 3.30
C HIS A 47 7.85 18.28 2.33
N ASP A 48 8.96 17.61 2.67
CA ASP A 48 9.44 16.48 1.87
C ASP A 48 8.55 15.23 2.05
N LEU A 49 8.79 14.20 1.24
CA LEU A 49 8.00 12.97 1.28
C LEU A 49 8.44 11.99 2.37
N ARG A 50 9.47 12.30 3.16
CA ARG A 50 10.04 11.37 4.13
C ARG A 50 9.00 10.90 5.14
N PRO A 51 8.14 11.76 5.73
CA PRO A 51 7.08 11.32 6.64
C PRO A 51 6.10 10.34 6.01
N ILE A 52 5.91 10.36 4.68
CA ILE A 52 5.01 9.45 3.98
C ILE A 52 5.73 8.12 3.69
N GLN A 53 6.97 8.19 3.23
CA GLN A 53 7.79 7.04 2.86
C GLN A 53 8.15 6.10 4.02
N MET A 54 8.13 6.62 5.25
CA MET A 54 8.42 5.85 6.47
C MET A 54 7.16 5.26 7.13
N GLN A 55 5.97 5.49 6.56
CA GLN A 55 4.71 5.02 7.13
C GLN A 55 4.16 3.82 6.35
N ALA A 56 3.38 3.01 7.06
CA ALA A 56 2.62 1.91 6.49
C ALA A 56 1.25 1.86 7.15
N LEU A 57 0.29 2.59 6.57
CA LEU A 57 -1.03 2.81 7.15
C LEU A 57 -2.13 2.18 6.29
N ASP A 58 -3.22 1.84 6.94
CA ASP A 58 -4.46 1.43 6.30
C ASP A 58 -5.24 2.66 5.76
N PRO A 59 -6.38 2.47 5.07
CA PRO A 59 -7.17 3.57 4.52
C PRO A 59 -7.60 4.60 5.57
N ASP A 60 -7.95 4.18 6.78
CA ASP A 60 -8.38 5.07 7.85
C ASP A 60 -7.22 5.92 8.39
N GLY A 61 -6.04 5.32 8.55
CA GLY A 61 -4.82 6.00 8.94
C GLY A 61 -4.42 7.06 7.91
N TRP A 62 -4.39 6.70 6.63
CA TRP A 62 -4.09 7.66 5.56
C TRP A 62 -5.14 8.77 5.47
N THR A 63 -6.41 8.45 5.61
CA THR A 63 -7.50 9.45 5.63
C THR A 63 -7.28 10.49 6.73
N LYS A 64 -6.90 10.04 7.95
CA LYS A 64 -6.61 10.94 9.06
C LYS A 64 -5.42 11.87 8.76
N ILE A 65 -4.35 11.34 8.18
CA ILE A 65 -3.17 12.14 7.80
C ILE A 65 -3.53 13.17 6.73
N VAL A 66 -4.22 12.77 5.65
CA VAL A 66 -4.62 13.68 4.57
C VAL A 66 -5.51 14.80 5.09
N LYS A 67 -6.52 14.48 5.91
CA LYS A 67 -7.38 15.49 6.55
C LYS A 67 -6.59 16.45 7.44
N ALA A 68 -5.67 15.94 8.25
CA ALA A 68 -4.81 16.77 9.08
C ALA A 68 -3.91 17.71 8.25
N MET A 69 -3.45 17.27 7.06
CA MET A 69 -2.68 18.14 6.16
C MET A 69 -3.56 19.22 5.52
N ILE A 70 -4.80 18.89 5.15
CA ILE A 70 -5.79 19.86 4.65
C ILE A 70 -6.08 20.93 5.72
N GLU A 71 -6.32 20.52 6.97
CA GLU A 71 -6.52 21.43 8.10
C GLU A 71 -5.32 22.36 8.34
N LYS A 72 -4.11 21.90 8.02
CA LYS A 72 -2.87 22.68 8.10
C LYS A 72 -2.59 23.52 6.84
N GLY A 73 -3.47 23.48 5.85
CA GLY A 73 -3.41 24.33 4.66
C GLY A 73 -2.97 23.65 3.36
N ALA A 74 -2.84 22.31 3.33
CA ALA A 74 -2.60 21.60 2.07
C ALA A 74 -3.78 21.80 1.11
N LYS A 75 -3.48 22.14 -0.15
CA LYS A 75 -4.48 22.48 -1.16
C LYS A 75 -5.03 21.23 -1.86
N VAL A 76 -5.75 20.41 -1.11
CA VAL A 76 -6.43 19.20 -1.61
C VAL A 76 -7.93 19.40 -1.51
N LYS A 77 -8.68 19.12 -2.59
CA LYS A 77 -10.15 19.16 -2.53
C LYS A 77 -10.66 17.96 -1.73
N VAL A 78 -11.73 18.16 -0.96
CA VAL A 78 -12.33 17.09 -0.15
C VAL A 78 -12.78 15.91 -1.02
N ASP A 79 -13.28 16.18 -2.23
CA ASP A 79 -13.71 15.16 -3.18
C ASP A 79 -12.55 14.31 -3.73
N ASP A 80 -11.31 14.82 -3.69
CA ASP A 80 -10.11 14.10 -4.14
C ASP A 80 -9.52 13.19 -3.05
N VAL A 81 -9.97 13.32 -1.79
CA VAL A 81 -9.45 12.56 -0.65
C VAL A 81 -9.51 11.04 -0.88
N PRO A 82 -10.63 10.45 -1.35
CA PRO A 82 -10.70 9.01 -1.59
C PRO A 82 -9.62 8.52 -2.58
N SER A 83 -9.41 9.23 -3.69
CA SER A 83 -8.42 8.85 -4.70
C SER A 83 -6.98 8.98 -4.19
N ILE A 84 -6.66 10.02 -3.42
CA ILE A 84 -5.34 10.14 -2.79
C ILE A 84 -5.11 9.05 -1.75
N VAL A 85 -6.13 8.71 -0.95
CA VAL A 85 -6.03 7.63 0.04
C VAL A 85 -5.82 6.28 -0.65
N GLU A 86 -6.52 6.02 -1.75
CA GLU A 86 -6.32 4.83 -2.58
C GLU A 86 -4.86 4.74 -3.08
N TYR A 87 -4.35 5.83 -3.66
CA TYR A 87 -2.95 5.92 -4.11
C TYR A 87 -1.94 5.70 -2.97
N LEU A 88 -2.17 6.32 -1.81
CA LEU A 88 -1.32 6.18 -0.62
C LEU A 88 -1.35 4.76 -0.06
N VAL A 89 -2.51 4.08 -0.04
CA VAL A 89 -2.62 2.69 0.42
C VAL A 89 -1.93 1.74 -0.57
N ALA A 90 -2.06 1.97 -1.86
CA ALA A 90 -1.38 1.15 -2.88
C ALA A 90 0.15 1.19 -2.72
N ASN A 91 0.71 2.38 -2.41
CA ASN A 91 2.15 2.57 -2.33
C ASN A 91 2.71 2.39 -0.91
N HIS A 92 1.97 2.83 0.11
CA HIS A 92 2.35 2.91 1.51
C HIS A 92 1.30 2.27 2.45
N GLY A 93 0.65 1.22 1.94
CA GLY A 93 -0.33 0.42 2.69
C GLY A 93 0.27 -0.31 3.90
N PRO A 94 -0.60 -0.90 4.74
CA PRO A 94 -0.22 -1.44 6.03
C PRO A 94 0.71 -2.65 5.90
N LEU A 95 1.55 -2.83 6.92
CA LEU A 95 2.37 -4.04 7.08
C LEU A 95 1.58 -5.11 7.85
N PRO A 96 1.86 -6.41 7.62
CA PRO A 96 1.30 -7.49 8.42
C PRO A 96 1.49 -7.28 9.91
N ASP A 97 0.53 -7.67 10.74
CA ASP A 97 0.70 -7.49 12.18
C ASP A 97 1.68 -8.50 12.78
N GLY A 98 2.38 -8.09 13.84
CA GLY A 98 3.32 -8.94 14.56
C GLY A 98 4.33 -8.16 15.39
N ALA A 99 5.03 -8.85 16.29
CA ALA A 99 5.98 -8.24 17.22
C ALA A 99 7.14 -7.49 16.53
N GLY A 100 7.54 -7.91 15.33
CA GLY A 100 8.60 -7.23 14.57
C GLY A 100 8.15 -6.00 13.78
N LYS A 101 6.85 -5.78 13.58
CA LYS A 101 6.32 -4.58 12.90
C LYS A 101 6.79 -3.27 13.57
N PRO A 102 6.67 -3.06 14.89
CA PRO A 102 7.18 -1.84 15.52
C PRO A 102 8.71 -1.73 15.45
N VAL A 103 9.46 -2.84 15.55
CA VAL A 103 10.93 -2.82 15.41
C VAL A 103 11.31 -2.32 14.02
N LEU A 104 10.67 -2.87 12.98
CA LEU A 104 10.89 -2.50 11.60
C LEU A 104 10.57 -1.02 11.33
N LEU A 105 9.40 -0.55 11.79
CA LEU A 105 8.97 0.84 11.62
C LEU A 105 9.82 1.86 12.39
N ASN A 106 10.47 1.46 13.49
CA ASN A 106 11.29 2.38 14.28
C ASN A 106 12.76 2.36 13.87
N LYS A 107 13.27 1.19 13.46
CA LYS A 107 14.71 0.99 13.21
C LYS A 107 15.04 1.09 11.74
N CYS A 108 14.33 0.35 10.89
CA CYS A 108 14.67 0.21 9.46
C CYS A 108 14.33 1.45 8.64
N THR A 109 13.36 2.26 9.10
CA THR A 109 12.99 3.51 8.42
C THR A 109 13.82 4.70 8.87
N SER A 110 14.87 4.52 9.67
CA SER A 110 15.77 5.61 10.06
C SER A 110 16.62 6.09 8.87
N CYS A 111 17.15 5.15 8.07
CA CYS A 111 18.10 5.46 6.99
C CYS A 111 17.46 5.47 5.59
N HIS A 112 16.53 4.55 5.30
CA HIS A 112 15.90 4.44 3.98
C HIS A 112 14.38 4.24 4.08
N ASP A 113 13.67 4.12 2.95
CA ASP A 113 12.22 3.92 2.91
C ASP A 113 11.81 2.44 3.14
N LEU A 114 10.52 2.20 3.35
CA LEU A 114 9.94 0.86 3.52
C LEU A 114 9.75 0.08 2.22
N LYS A 115 9.84 0.75 1.06
CA LYS A 115 9.50 0.15 -0.23
C LYS A 115 10.40 -1.06 -0.52
N ARG A 116 11.70 -0.92 -0.24
CA ARG A 116 12.69 -2.00 -0.41
C ARG A 116 12.32 -3.26 0.37
N ILE A 117 11.75 -3.11 1.57
CA ILE A 117 11.38 -4.25 2.40
C ILE A 117 10.12 -4.93 1.86
N LYS A 118 9.10 -4.15 1.47
CA LYS A 118 7.84 -4.69 0.91
C LYS A 118 8.04 -5.44 -0.40
N GLN A 119 9.10 -5.12 -1.15
CA GLN A 119 9.40 -5.70 -2.46
C GLN A 119 10.47 -6.79 -2.41
N HIS A 120 11.14 -6.97 -1.27
CA HIS A 120 12.16 -7.99 -1.10
C HIS A 120 11.54 -9.24 -0.48
N LEU A 121 11.47 -10.32 -1.25
CA LEU A 121 11.09 -11.63 -0.75
C LEU A 121 12.36 -12.47 -0.60
N ALA A 122 12.59 -13.01 0.59
CA ALA A 122 13.83 -13.71 0.90
C ALA A 122 13.58 -14.84 1.91
N SER A 123 14.42 -15.87 1.84
CA SER A 123 14.48 -16.93 2.85
C SER A 123 14.89 -16.38 4.23
N PRO A 124 14.65 -17.13 5.33
CA PRO A 124 15.14 -16.73 6.64
C PRO A 124 16.65 -16.46 6.66
N GLU A 125 17.43 -17.28 5.96
CA GLU A 125 18.89 -17.14 5.88
C GLU A 125 19.29 -15.85 5.15
N GLU A 126 18.69 -15.56 4.00
CA GLU A 126 18.95 -14.33 3.23
C GLU A 126 18.51 -13.06 3.99
N TRP A 127 17.40 -13.14 4.75
CA TRP A 127 17.00 -12.05 5.63
C TRP A 127 18.01 -11.82 6.76
N ALA A 128 18.54 -12.89 7.36
CA ALA A 128 19.57 -12.77 8.38
C ALA A 128 20.84 -12.15 7.81
N GLU A 129 21.26 -12.53 6.60
CA GLU A 129 22.39 -11.91 5.89
C GLU A 129 22.15 -10.42 5.64
N THR A 130 20.95 -10.06 5.18
CA THR A 130 20.57 -8.66 4.95
C THR A 130 20.63 -7.82 6.23
N LEU A 131 20.07 -8.34 7.33
CA LEU A 131 20.11 -7.63 8.62
C LEU A 131 21.55 -7.48 9.15
N ASN A 132 22.39 -8.51 8.99
CA ASN A 132 23.80 -8.43 9.36
C ASN A 132 24.57 -7.41 8.50
N ALA A 133 24.29 -7.34 7.19
CA ALA A 133 24.84 -6.31 6.33
C ALA A 133 24.45 -4.90 6.79
N MET A 134 23.17 -4.69 7.13
CA MET A 134 22.70 -3.40 7.67
C MET A 134 23.37 -3.04 9.00
N LEU A 135 23.58 -4.00 9.90
CA LEU A 135 24.32 -3.79 11.15
C LEU A 135 25.76 -3.34 10.88
N ASN A 136 26.43 -3.99 9.92
CA ASN A 136 27.79 -3.61 9.50
C ASN A 136 27.85 -2.22 8.87
N GLU A 137 26.76 -1.76 8.23
CA GLU A 137 26.60 -0.41 7.68
C GLU A 137 26.14 0.63 8.72
N GLY A 138 25.93 0.22 9.98
CA GLY A 138 25.63 1.12 11.10
C GLY A 138 24.18 1.15 11.55
N ALA A 139 23.32 0.23 11.10
CA ALA A 139 22.00 0.04 11.68
C ALA A 139 22.11 -0.35 13.16
N SER A 140 21.15 0.11 13.99
CA SER A 140 21.14 -0.16 15.42
C SER A 140 19.99 -1.11 15.79
N LEU A 141 20.31 -2.39 15.95
CA LEU A 141 19.43 -3.43 16.48
C LEU A 141 20.14 -4.14 17.64
N SER A 142 19.44 -4.32 18.75
CA SER A 142 19.89 -5.25 19.80
C SER A 142 19.72 -6.71 19.35
N ASP A 143 20.37 -7.64 20.02
CA ASP A 143 20.25 -9.08 19.72
C ASP A 143 18.79 -9.57 19.83
N GLU A 144 18.04 -9.08 20.80
CA GLU A 144 16.61 -9.39 20.96
C GLU A 144 15.79 -8.83 19.79
N GLU A 145 15.99 -7.56 19.44
CA GLU A 145 15.32 -6.92 18.31
C GLU A 145 15.67 -7.62 16.99
N PHE A 146 16.92 -8.08 16.82
CA PHE A 146 17.35 -8.83 15.66
C PHE A 146 16.54 -10.13 15.49
N VAL A 147 16.41 -10.93 16.55
CA VAL A 147 15.67 -12.20 16.50
C VAL A 147 14.18 -11.95 16.22
N VAL A 148 13.58 -10.95 16.87
CA VAL A 148 12.18 -10.57 16.67
C VAL A 148 11.93 -10.08 15.24
N LEU A 149 12.82 -9.22 14.73
CA LEU A 149 12.71 -8.66 13.39
C LEU A 149 12.93 -9.73 12.31
N LEU A 150 13.95 -10.57 12.46
CA LEU A 150 14.23 -11.67 11.54
C LEU A 150 13.04 -12.63 11.44
N THR A 151 12.50 -13.05 12.59
CA THR A 151 11.32 -13.93 12.63
C THR A 151 10.14 -13.31 11.91
N TYR A 152 9.92 -12.02 12.12
CA TYR A 152 8.83 -11.28 11.48
C TYR A 152 9.04 -11.14 9.97
N LEU A 153 10.25 -10.79 9.52
CA LEU A 153 10.58 -10.64 8.11
C LEU A 153 10.45 -11.97 7.36
N ALA A 154 11.06 -13.02 7.89
CA ALA A 154 11.03 -14.36 7.32
C ALA A 154 9.61 -14.96 7.25
N ARG A 155 8.72 -14.58 8.18
CA ARG A 155 7.32 -15.02 8.16
C ARG A 155 6.48 -14.31 7.10
N ASN A 156 6.72 -13.01 6.92
CA ASN A 156 5.82 -12.13 6.17
C ASN A 156 6.31 -11.78 4.76
N PHE A 157 7.61 -11.88 4.50
CA PHE A 157 8.26 -11.51 3.24
C PHE A 157 9.14 -12.66 2.73
N ARG A 158 8.53 -13.83 2.60
CA ARG A 158 9.14 -15.04 2.04
C ARG A 158 8.79 -15.20 0.55
N PRO A 159 9.61 -15.91 -0.24
CA PRO A 159 9.28 -16.26 -1.62
C PRO A 159 7.96 -17.04 -1.75
#